data_AF-A0AA96G5C2-F1
#
_entry.id   AF-A0AA96G5C2-F1
#
_cell.length_a   1.000
_cell.length_b   1.000
_cell.length_c   1.000
_cell.angle_alpha   90.00
_cell.angle_beta   90.00
_cell.angle_gamma   90.00
#
_symmetry.space_group_name_H-M   'P 1'
#
loop_
_entity.id
_entity.type
_entity.pdbx_description
1 polymer ?
#
loop_
_entity_poly.entity_id
_entity_poly.type
_entity_poly.pdbx_seq_one_letter_code
_entity_poly.pdbx_strand_id
1 'polypeptide(L)'
;MNRYQDLTVDGPFDPLVTATALARAGLFDSHVVYEREQEWCYAGGALAELVLDADRLRVRFDGEETVEPLGDRPLAQVGAALQRLPIAGWNAYGWLAFELSYLAHRRADIPAGAPLLHVVVPQTEVRLRADRAVVRTTGQLPADDVRRFLANVPAEPARTPAPVAVDGYGAEMYQKSVAVAVDDIRRGELQKVILSRPVPIAGPVDLPATYVHGRRHNTPARSFLLDLGGWRAAGFSPETVVEVDDDGAVSTQPLAGTRAFGLGAEQDARLREELLGDAKEIFEHAISVKLGYEELLTVCDPDSVVVGDFMTVKPRGSVQHLGSRVLGQLAPGRTAWDALAALFPAITASGVPKEAAYERIVRLEPSARGLYSGAVLTASSNGSMDAALVLRALYEQDGHAWLRAGAGIVGDSVPARELEETREKLSSVAPHVIGAGPAAEAPAPAA
;
A
#
# COMPACT_ATOMS: atom_id res chain seq x y z
N MET A 1 -5.35 -19.68 25.06
CA MET A 1 -5.61 -18.33 24.52
C MET A 1 -4.34 -17.52 24.73
N ASN A 2 -3.59 -17.28 23.65
CA ASN A 2 -2.34 -16.53 23.74
C ASN A 2 -2.65 -15.07 24.07
N ARG A 3 -1.94 -14.53 25.06
CA ARG A 3 -2.07 -13.14 25.52
C ARG A 3 -0.74 -12.43 25.31
N TYR A 4 -0.81 -11.25 24.73
CA TYR A 4 0.32 -10.33 24.70
C TYR A 4 0.65 -9.86 26.12
N GLN A 5 1.94 -9.67 26.36
CA GLN A 5 2.45 -8.85 27.44
C GLN A 5 2.59 -7.43 26.92
N ASP A 6 1.96 -6.48 27.60
CA ASP A 6 2.00 -5.07 27.24
C ASP A 6 3.01 -4.32 28.12
N LEU A 7 3.81 -3.46 27.50
CA LEU A 7 4.76 -2.57 28.14
C LEU A 7 4.63 -1.18 27.52
N THR A 8 4.72 -0.14 28.34
CA THR A 8 4.88 1.24 27.87
C THR A 8 6.26 1.75 28.23
N VAL A 9 6.93 2.39 27.27
CA VAL A 9 8.21 3.07 27.46
C VAL A 9 8.01 4.53 27.09
N ASP A 10 8.31 5.44 28.01
CA ASP A 10 8.21 6.88 27.77
C ASP A 10 9.43 7.38 26.97
N GLY A 11 9.18 8.33 26.07
CA GLY A 11 10.14 8.92 25.14
C GLY A 11 10.87 10.15 25.68
N PRO A 12 11.67 10.82 24.83
CA PRO A 12 11.35 11.08 23.43
C PRO A 12 11.82 10.01 22.45
N PHE A 13 11.05 9.81 21.38
CA PHE A 13 11.41 8.98 20.22
C PHE A 13 11.31 9.78 18.91
N ASP A 14 12.13 9.42 17.93
CA ASP A 14 11.83 9.66 16.51
C ASP A 14 11.12 8.38 16.01
N PRO A 15 9.79 8.39 15.81
CA PRO A 15 9.03 7.18 15.48
C PRO A 15 9.47 6.53 14.16
N LEU A 16 9.77 7.35 13.15
CA LEU A 16 10.22 6.90 11.83
C LEU A 16 11.55 6.16 11.96
N VAL A 17 12.54 6.78 12.61
CA VAL A 17 13.86 6.19 12.79
C VAL A 17 13.79 4.96 13.68
N THR A 18 13.01 5.01 14.76
CA THR A 18 12.90 3.91 15.72
C THR A 18 12.24 2.67 15.12
N ALA A 19 11.12 2.84 14.40
CA ALA A 19 10.45 1.73 13.71
C ALA A 19 11.35 1.11 12.62
N THR A 20 12.08 1.96 11.89
CA THR A 20 13.04 1.50 10.87
C THR A 20 14.22 0.76 11.50
N ALA A 21 14.71 1.21 12.65
CA ALA A 21 15.79 0.54 13.37
C ALA A 21 15.36 -0.86 13.85
N LEU A 22 14.12 -1.02 14.32
CA LEU A 22 13.55 -2.33 14.68
C LEU A 22 13.50 -3.26 13.45
N ALA A 23 13.06 -2.76 12.29
CA ALA A 23 13.08 -3.50 11.03
C ALA A 23 14.50 -3.90 10.61
N ARG A 24 15.47 -2.99 10.74
CA ARG A 24 16.88 -3.21 10.38
C ARG A 24 17.58 -4.20 11.32
N ALA A 25 17.15 -4.28 12.58
CA ALA A 25 17.78 -5.15 13.59
C ALA A 25 17.63 -6.65 13.26
N GLY A 26 16.74 -7.03 12.34
CA GLY A 26 16.59 -8.42 11.90
C GLY A 26 16.14 -9.35 13.03
N LEU A 27 15.33 -8.83 13.97
CA LEU A 27 14.85 -9.59 15.12
C LEU A 27 13.93 -10.76 14.73
N PHE A 28 13.33 -10.68 13.54
CA PHE A 28 12.42 -11.67 12.99
C PHE A 28 12.64 -11.81 11.48
N ASP A 29 12.33 -12.99 10.95
CA ASP A 29 12.42 -13.30 9.50
C ASP A 29 11.40 -12.51 8.66
N SER A 30 10.36 -11.96 9.30
CA SER A 30 9.35 -11.12 8.64
C SER A 30 8.96 -9.95 9.51
N HIS A 31 8.66 -8.83 8.87
CA HIS A 31 8.15 -7.64 9.54
C HIS A 31 7.34 -6.75 8.62
N VAL A 32 6.49 -5.93 9.24
CA VAL A 32 5.77 -4.82 8.60
C VAL A 32 5.92 -3.59 9.48
N VAL A 33 6.40 -2.50 8.91
CA VAL A 33 6.29 -1.15 9.45
C VAL A 33 5.17 -0.44 8.71
N TYR A 34 4.25 0.17 9.46
CA TYR A 34 3.10 0.88 8.92
C TYR A 34 2.91 2.21 9.65
N GLU A 35 2.74 3.29 8.89
CA GLU A 35 2.50 4.63 9.41
C GLU A 35 1.05 5.07 9.22
N ARG A 36 0.44 5.56 10.31
CA ARG A 36 -0.83 6.29 10.30
C ARG A 36 -0.80 7.44 11.30
N GLU A 37 -1.18 8.64 10.88
CA GLU A 37 -1.43 9.80 11.78
C GLU A 37 -0.31 10.08 12.80
N GLN A 38 0.95 10.14 12.34
CA GLN A 38 2.14 10.35 13.17
C GLN A 38 2.48 9.20 14.15
N GLU A 39 1.77 8.07 14.06
CA GLU A 39 2.11 6.82 14.74
C GLU A 39 2.78 5.86 13.74
N TRP A 40 3.91 5.29 14.12
CA TRP A 40 4.56 4.20 13.39
C TRP A 40 4.39 2.92 14.17
N CYS A 41 3.84 1.91 13.53
CA CYS A 41 3.76 0.58 14.08
C CYS A 41 4.83 -0.31 13.44
N TYR A 42 5.63 -0.99 14.25
CA TYR A 42 6.45 -2.13 13.85
C TYR A 42 5.76 -3.42 14.29
N ALA A 43 5.53 -4.33 13.35
CA ALA A 43 4.96 -5.65 13.57
C ALA A 43 5.98 -6.70 13.11
N GLY A 44 6.60 -7.40 14.07
CA GLY A 44 7.66 -8.37 13.83
C GLY A 44 7.26 -9.81 14.15
N GLY A 45 7.68 -10.75 13.30
CA GLY A 45 7.39 -12.17 13.41
C GLY A 45 5.93 -12.52 13.11
N ALA A 46 5.61 -13.81 13.09
CA ALA A 46 4.25 -14.29 12.86
C ALA A 46 3.84 -15.25 14.00
N LEU A 47 2.88 -14.81 14.81
CA LEU A 47 2.18 -15.67 15.76
C LEU A 47 1.11 -16.51 15.04
N ALA A 48 0.43 -15.87 14.09
CA ALA A 48 -0.43 -16.52 13.11
C ALA A 48 -0.13 -15.93 11.73
N GLU A 49 -0.32 -16.74 10.69
CA GLU A 49 -0.11 -16.36 9.29
C GLU A 49 -1.28 -16.86 8.45
N LEU A 50 -1.82 -15.98 7.61
CA LEU A 50 -2.89 -16.28 6.68
C LEU A 50 -2.42 -15.95 5.28
N VAL A 51 -2.38 -16.96 4.42
CA VAL A 51 -1.99 -16.84 3.02
C VAL A 51 -3.16 -17.27 2.15
N LEU A 52 -3.61 -16.35 1.32
CA LEU A 52 -4.67 -16.59 0.35
C LEU A 52 -4.05 -16.61 -1.04
N ASP A 53 -4.34 -17.65 -1.81
CA ASP A 53 -3.97 -17.79 -3.22
C ASP A 53 -5.24 -17.90 -4.09
N ALA A 54 -5.13 -18.42 -5.31
CA ALA A 54 -6.25 -18.43 -6.25
C ALA A 54 -7.39 -19.39 -5.88
N ASP A 55 -7.10 -20.42 -5.08
CA ASP A 55 -8.05 -21.50 -4.79
C ASP A 55 -8.21 -21.81 -3.30
N ARG A 56 -7.28 -21.37 -2.44
CA ARG A 56 -7.26 -21.74 -1.01
C ARG A 56 -6.91 -20.58 -0.09
N LEU A 57 -7.37 -20.72 1.16
CA LEU A 57 -6.88 -20.00 2.30
C LEU A 57 -6.08 -20.96 3.19
N ARG A 58 -4.81 -20.65 3.41
CA ARG A 58 -3.94 -21.33 4.36
C ARG A 58 -3.85 -20.51 5.64
N VAL A 59 -4.06 -21.14 6.78
CA VAL A 59 -3.94 -20.50 8.10
C VAL A 59 -2.97 -21.32 8.93
N ARG A 60 -1.87 -20.70 9.35
CA ARG A 60 -0.85 -21.30 10.21
C ARG A 60 -0.87 -20.63 11.57
N PHE A 61 -0.97 -21.42 12.63
CA PHE A 61 -0.93 -20.95 14.02
C PHE A 61 -0.36 -22.05 14.91
N ASP A 62 0.56 -21.70 15.81
CA ASP A 62 1.17 -22.64 16.77
C ASP A 62 1.79 -23.90 16.13
N GLY A 63 2.37 -23.75 14.94
CA GLY A 63 2.97 -24.85 14.18
C GLY A 63 1.98 -25.75 13.44
N GLU A 64 0.68 -25.58 13.63
CA GLU A 64 -0.37 -26.26 12.87
C GLU A 64 -0.75 -25.42 11.64
N GLU A 65 -0.96 -26.09 10.51
CA GLU A 65 -1.48 -25.49 9.28
C GLU A 65 -2.84 -26.09 8.95
N THR A 66 -3.80 -25.22 8.65
CA THR A 66 -5.10 -25.59 8.09
C THR A 66 -5.22 -24.99 6.70
N VAL A 67 -5.84 -25.75 5.80
CA VAL A 67 -6.05 -25.35 4.41
C VAL A 67 -7.53 -25.49 4.11
N GLU A 68 -8.17 -24.37 3.78
CA GLU A 68 -9.58 -24.29 3.44
C GLU A 68 -9.71 -23.91 1.95
N PRO A 69 -10.63 -24.54 1.19
CA PRO A 69 -10.96 -24.04 -0.14
C PRO A 69 -11.54 -22.62 -0.04
N LEU A 70 -11.33 -21.81 -1.07
CA LEU A 70 -11.93 -20.49 -1.12
C LEU A 70 -13.45 -20.56 -1.30
N GLY A 71 -14.16 -19.84 -0.43
CA GLY A 71 -15.60 -19.60 -0.56
C GLY A 71 -15.92 -18.42 -1.48
N ASP A 72 -17.20 -18.10 -1.58
CA ASP A 72 -17.70 -17.01 -2.45
C ASP A 72 -17.29 -15.60 -2.01
N ARG A 73 -16.83 -15.44 -0.76
CA ARG A 73 -16.34 -14.17 -0.20
C ARG A 73 -14.94 -14.34 0.40
N PRO A 74 -13.88 -14.40 -0.43
CA PRO A 74 -12.53 -14.72 0.02
C PRO A 74 -11.99 -13.79 1.13
N LEU A 75 -12.17 -12.47 0.99
CA LEU A 75 -11.71 -11.52 2.01
C LEU A 75 -12.50 -11.63 3.33
N ALA A 76 -13.81 -11.86 3.26
CA ALA A 76 -14.61 -12.13 4.47
C ALA A 76 -14.18 -13.44 5.15
N GLN A 77 -13.77 -14.45 4.38
CA GLN A 77 -13.21 -15.70 4.89
C GLN A 77 -11.89 -15.46 5.66
N VAL A 78 -11.01 -14.59 5.17
CA VAL A 78 -9.79 -14.15 5.89
C VAL A 78 -10.17 -13.51 7.23
N GLY A 79 -11.12 -12.57 7.24
CA GLY A 79 -11.60 -11.94 8.46
C GLY A 79 -12.18 -12.94 9.47
N ALA A 80 -12.99 -13.89 9.01
CA ALA A 80 -13.55 -14.94 9.84
C ALA A 80 -12.48 -15.91 10.40
N ALA A 81 -11.44 -16.21 9.60
CA ALA A 81 -10.30 -17.01 10.06
C ALA A 81 -9.51 -16.30 11.16
N LEU A 82 -9.22 -15.00 11.01
CA LEU A 82 -8.58 -14.19 12.05
C LEU A 82 -9.39 -14.18 13.36
N GLN A 83 -10.71 -14.03 13.28
CA GLN A 83 -11.58 -14.02 14.46
C GLN A 83 -11.68 -15.38 15.17
N ARG A 84 -11.41 -16.49 14.47
CA ARG A 84 -11.34 -17.84 15.07
C ARG A 84 -10.03 -18.09 15.82
N LEU A 85 -8.99 -17.29 15.59
CA LEU A 85 -7.70 -17.49 16.24
C LEU A 85 -7.84 -17.36 17.77
N PRO A 86 -7.22 -18.24 18.56
CA PRO A 86 -7.29 -18.18 20.02
C PRO A 86 -6.31 -17.14 20.59
N ILE A 87 -6.31 -15.93 20.03
CA ILE A 87 -5.44 -14.80 20.37
C ILE A 87 -6.32 -13.63 20.81
N ALA A 88 -6.11 -13.12 22.02
CA ALA A 88 -6.90 -12.01 22.53
C ALA A 88 -6.42 -10.67 21.96
N GLY A 89 -7.33 -9.83 21.46
CA GLY A 89 -7.01 -8.45 21.11
C GLY A 89 -5.97 -8.32 19.99
N TRP A 90 -5.99 -9.24 19.01
CA TRP A 90 -5.00 -9.26 17.95
C TRP A 90 -5.11 -8.01 17.06
N ASN A 91 -3.95 -7.61 16.53
CA ASN A 91 -3.82 -6.76 15.36
C ASN A 91 -3.12 -7.60 14.29
N ALA A 92 -3.48 -7.38 13.04
CA ALA A 92 -2.95 -8.09 11.90
C ALA A 92 -2.40 -7.09 10.88
N TYR A 93 -1.32 -7.46 10.21
CA TYR A 93 -0.60 -6.63 9.26
C TYR A 93 -0.34 -7.45 8.01
N GLY A 94 -0.35 -6.82 6.84
CA GLY A 94 -0.07 -7.59 5.65
C GLY A 94 -0.21 -6.81 4.37
N TRP A 95 -0.26 -7.56 3.29
CA TRP A 95 -0.46 -7.03 1.95
C TRP A 95 -1.43 -7.88 1.15
N LEU A 96 -1.99 -7.28 0.11
CA LEU A 96 -2.73 -7.96 -0.94
C LEU A 96 -2.27 -7.46 -2.31
N ALA A 97 -2.16 -8.39 -3.25
CA ALA A 97 -1.75 -8.14 -4.63
C ALA A 97 -2.92 -7.57 -5.45
N PHE A 98 -2.59 -6.83 -6.51
CA PHE A 98 -3.57 -6.38 -7.49
C PHE A 98 -4.39 -7.53 -8.07
N GLU A 99 -3.75 -8.67 -8.33
CA GLU A 99 -4.36 -9.86 -8.93
C GLU A 99 -5.49 -10.46 -8.08
N LEU A 100 -5.59 -10.13 -6.79
CA LEU A 100 -6.75 -10.51 -5.97
C LEU A 100 -8.07 -9.98 -6.57
N SER A 101 -8.01 -8.84 -7.27
CA SER A 101 -9.16 -8.27 -8.00
C SER A 101 -9.75 -9.19 -9.05
N TYR A 102 -8.96 -10.11 -9.61
CA TYR A 102 -9.42 -11.04 -10.64
C TYR A 102 -10.22 -12.23 -10.08
N LEU A 103 -10.17 -12.48 -8.77
CA LEU A 103 -10.90 -13.59 -8.13
C LEU A 103 -12.42 -13.43 -8.25
N ALA A 104 -12.93 -12.22 -8.03
CA ALA A 104 -14.36 -11.92 -8.17
C ALA A 104 -14.87 -12.20 -9.60
N HIS A 105 -13.97 -12.15 -10.58
CA HIS A 105 -14.26 -12.34 -12.00
C HIS A 105 -13.88 -13.73 -12.52
N ARG A 106 -13.41 -14.62 -11.62
CA ARG A 106 -13.05 -16.03 -11.91
C ARG A 106 -12.13 -16.18 -13.12
N ARG A 107 -11.16 -15.27 -13.28
CA ARG A 107 -10.22 -15.40 -14.40
C ARG A 107 -9.22 -16.52 -14.17
N ALA A 108 -8.94 -17.28 -15.22
CA ALA A 108 -8.10 -18.47 -15.18
C ALA A 108 -6.58 -18.19 -15.28
N ASP A 109 -6.16 -16.93 -15.39
CA ASP A 109 -4.78 -16.55 -15.66
C ASP A 109 -3.94 -16.21 -14.41
N ILE A 110 -4.51 -16.35 -13.21
CA ILE A 110 -3.75 -16.23 -11.97
C ILE A 110 -2.83 -17.45 -11.83
N PRO A 111 -1.50 -17.28 -11.68
CA PRO A 111 -0.59 -18.40 -11.47
C PRO A 111 -1.01 -19.23 -10.25
N ALA A 112 -1.16 -20.54 -10.44
CA ALA A 112 -1.57 -21.44 -9.37
C ALA A 112 -0.60 -21.37 -8.18
N GLY A 113 -1.14 -21.23 -6.97
CA GLY A 113 -0.37 -21.18 -5.72
C GLY A 113 0.39 -19.88 -5.44
N ALA A 114 0.33 -18.87 -6.33
CA ALA A 114 0.92 -17.57 -6.04
C ALA A 114 0.12 -16.85 -4.94
N PRO A 115 0.74 -16.37 -3.85
CA PRO A 115 0.05 -15.61 -2.82
C PRO A 115 -0.56 -14.32 -3.37
N LEU A 116 -1.86 -14.14 -3.18
CA LEU A 116 -2.63 -12.95 -3.52
C LEU A 116 -2.88 -12.07 -2.30
N LEU A 117 -2.85 -12.65 -1.10
CA LEU A 117 -2.85 -11.92 0.16
C LEU A 117 -2.00 -12.69 1.17
N HIS A 118 -1.26 -11.93 1.97
CA HIS A 118 -0.48 -12.44 3.08
C HIS A 118 -0.68 -11.51 4.29
N VAL A 119 -1.29 -12.06 5.34
CA VAL A 119 -1.58 -11.34 6.59
C VAL A 119 -0.99 -12.09 7.78
N VAL A 120 -0.35 -11.37 8.69
CA VAL A 120 0.24 -11.91 9.91
C VAL A 120 -0.32 -11.22 11.15
N VAL A 121 -0.56 -12.01 12.20
CA VAL A 121 -0.69 -11.49 13.56
C VAL A 121 0.71 -11.54 14.17
N PRO A 122 1.33 -10.40 14.56
CA PRO A 122 2.75 -10.38 14.86
C PRO A 122 3.07 -10.99 16.21
N GLN A 123 4.29 -11.51 16.37
CA GLN A 123 4.77 -11.94 17.68
C GLN A 123 5.07 -10.75 18.58
N THR A 124 5.59 -9.66 18.00
CA THR A 124 5.88 -8.40 18.67
C THR A 124 5.30 -7.23 17.86
N GLU A 125 4.52 -6.38 18.51
CA GLU A 125 4.04 -5.11 18.00
C GLU A 125 4.67 -3.97 18.82
N VAL A 126 5.19 -2.93 18.15
CA VAL A 126 5.68 -1.70 18.80
C VAL A 126 5.03 -0.50 18.12
N ARG A 127 4.12 0.18 18.83
CA ARG A 127 3.47 1.41 18.36
C ARG A 127 4.19 2.63 18.92
N LEU A 128 4.71 3.45 18.03
CA LEU A 128 5.61 4.57 18.35
C LEU A 128 4.93 5.90 18.05
N ARG A 129 4.86 6.74 19.08
CA ARG A 129 4.65 8.20 18.97
C ARG A 129 5.88 8.91 19.50
N ALA A 130 5.97 10.23 19.29
CA ALA A 130 7.12 11.02 19.71
C ALA A 130 7.37 10.97 21.23
N ASP A 131 6.32 10.79 22.03
CA ASP A 131 6.35 10.82 23.48
C ASP A 131 6.34 9.43 24.14
N ARG A 132 5.97 8.37 23.41
CA ARG A 132 5.83 7.02 23.99
C ARG A 132 5.92 5.90 22.96
N ALA A 133 6.33 4.73 23.43
CA ALA A 133 6.28 3.46 22.72
C ALA A 133 5.40 2.46 23.49
N VAL A 134 4.40 1.88 22.83
CA VAL A 134 3.59 0.78 23.38
C VAL A 134 4.04 -0.52 22.73
N VAL A 135 4.63 -1.41 23.52
CA VAL A 135 5.12 -2.73 23.11
C VAL A 135 4.09 -3.77 23.51
N ARG A 136 3.75 -4.66 22.59
CA ARG A 136 2.94 -5.86 22.83
C ARG A 136 3.72 -7.06 22.31
N THR A 137 4.12 -7.98 23.17
CA THR A 137 4.93 -9.13 22.76
C THR A 137 4.40 -10.45 23.30
N THR A 138 4.57 -11.51 22.52
CA THR A 138 4.50 -12.90 23.00
C THR A 138 5.89 -13.28 23.50
N GLY A 139 6.00 -14.01 24.62
CA GLY A 139 7.25 -14.16 25.38
C GLY A 139 8.49 -14.76 24.69
N GLN A 140 8.49 -14.96 23.37
CA GLN A 140 9.64 -15.34 22.56
C GLN A 140 10.69 -14.22 22.44
N LEU A 141 10.25 -12.95 22.35
CA LEU A 141 11.14 -11.80 22.54
C LEU A 141 10.74 -11.13 23.86
N PRO A 142 11.55 -11.24 24.92
CA PRO A 142 11.23 -10.65 26.21
C PRO A 142 10.96 -9.14 26.09
N ALA A 143 9.91 -8.66 26.75
CA ALA A 143 9.55 -7.23 26.73
C ALA A 143 10.73 -6.34 27.18
N ASP A 144 11.57 -6.84 28.10
CA ASP A 144 12.78 -6.15 28.57
C ASP A 144 13.86 -6.00 27.49
N ASP A 145 13.95 -6.91 26.52
CA ASP A 145 14.91 -6.78 25.42
C ASP A 145 14.46 -5.72 24.42
N VAL A 146 13.15 -5.67 24.10
CA VAL A 146 12.57 -4.57 23.32
C VAL A 146 12.76 -3.24 24.06
N ARG A 147 12.54 -3.21 25.38
CA ARG A 147 12.79 -2.03 26.20
C ARG A 147 14.24 -1.57 26.14
N ARG A 148 15.19 -2.51 26.24
CA ARG A 148 16.63 -2.21 26.16
C ARG A 148 17.01 -1.66 24.78
N PHE A 149 16.41 -2.19 23.71
CA PHE A 149 16.56 -1.67 22.36
C PHE A 149 16.02 -0.23 22.25
N LEU A 150 14.79 0.02 22.72
CA LEU A 150 14.16 1.34 22.69
C LEU A 150 14.91 2.38 23.53
N ALA A 151 15.58 1.96 24.60
CA ALA A 151 16.43 2.86 25.40
C ALA A 151 17.72 3.26 24.68
N ASN A 152 18.17 2.49 23.68
CA ASN A 152 19.43 2.68 22.96
C ASN A 152 19.23 2.48 21.46
N VAL A 153 18.27 3.19 20.86
CA VAL A 153 17.98 3.09 19.42
C VAL A 153 19.25 3.48 18.64
N PRO A 154 19.78 2.61 17.77
CA PRO A 154 20.91 2.96 16.94
C PRO A 154 20.63 4.20 16.09
N ALA A 155 21.61 5.10 15.97
CA ALA A 155 21.50 6.24 15.09
C ALA A 155 21.35 5.78 13.62
N GLU A 156 20.46 6.43 12.86
CA GLU A 156 20.34 6.12 11.43
C GLU A 156 21.65 6.50 10.73
N PRO A 157 22.29 5.56 10.01
CA PRO A 157 23.52 5.85 9.29
C PRO A 157 23.29 6.92 8.23
N ALA A 158 24.17 7.91 8.17
CA ALA A 158 24.18 8.87 7.08
C ALA A 158 24.52 8.14 5.77
N ARG A 159 23.56 8.10 4.84
CA ARG A 159 23.72 7.50 3.52
C ARG A 159 23.31 8.46 2.43
N THR A 160 24.06 8.45 1.34
CA THR A 160 23.78 9.27 0.16
C THR A 160 22.84 8.51 -0.77
N PRO A 161 21.75 9.12 -1.25
CA PRO A 161 20.93 8.54 -2.30
C PRO A 161 21.72 8.27 -3.58
N ALA A 162 21.34 7.20 -4.27
CA ALA A 162 21.75 6.87 -5.63
C ALA A 162 20.49 6.95 -6.52
N PRO A 163 20.17 8.13 -7.08
CA PRO A 163 18.96 8.32 -7.85
C PRO A 163 18.81 7.35 -9.02
N VAL A 164 17.59 6.83 -9.21
CA VAL A 164 17.26 5.92 -10.31
C VAL A 164 16.89 6.73 -11.55
N ALA A 165 17.48 6.40 -12.71
CA ALA A 165 17.12 7.02 -13.98
C ALA A 165 15.78 6.46 -14.50
N VAL A 166 14.80 7.34 -14.76
CA VAL A 166 13.41 6.95 -15.07
C VAL A 166 12.98 7.28 -16.50
N ASP A 167 13.81 7.95 -17.29
CA ASP A 167 13.41 8.61 -18.53
C ASP A 167 13.19 7.65 -19.70
N GLY A 168 14.08 6.68 -19.89
CA GLY A 168 14.12 5.83 -21.08
C GLY A 168 13.47 4.46 -20.93
N TYR A 169 13.45 3.89 -19.71
CA TYR A 169 13.06 2.49 -19.55
C TYR A 169 11.57 2.26 -19.86
N GLY A 170 11.30 1.38 -20.83
CA GLY A 170 9.95 1.01 -21.24
C GLY A 170 9.13 2.13 -21.88
N ALA A 171 9.73 3.29 -22.16
CA ALA A 171 9.02 4.51 -22.57
C ALA A 171 8.26 4.34 -23.90
N GLU A 172 8.88 3.73 -24.92
CA GLU A 172 8.24 3.49 -26.21
C GLU A 172 7.10 2.48 -26.12
N MET A 173 7.32 1.39 -25.40
CA MET A 173 6.31 0.36 -25.20
C MET A 173 5.11 0.92 -24.43
N TYR A 174 5.35 1.68 -23.37
CA TYR A 174 4.31 2.36 -22.61
C TYR A 174 3.48 3.30 -23.51
N GLN A 175 4.12 4.15 -24.31
CA GLN A 175 3.40 5.05 -25.21
C GLN A 175 2.56 4.30 -26.26
N LYS A 176 3.05 3.17 -26.79
CA LYS A 176 2.27 2.30 -27.69
C LYS A 176 1.05 1.72 -26.97
N SER A 177 1.21 1.22 -25.74
CA SER A 177 0.10 0.70 -24.93
C SER A 177 -0.94 1.79 -24.64
N VAL A 178 -0.51 3.02 -24.34
CA VAL A 178 -1.40 4.17 -24.16
C VAL A 178 -2.19 4.46 -25.44
N ALA A 179 -1.53 4.50 -26.61
CA ALA A 179 -2.21 4.73 -27.88
C ALA A 179 -3.30 3.68 -28.16
N VAL A 180 -3.00 2.39 -27.90
CA VAL A 180 -3.98 1.31 -28.04
C VAL A 180 -5.16 1.49 -27.07
N ALA A 181 -4.90 1.83 -25.80
CA ALA A 181 -5.97 2.06 -24.82
C ALA A 181 -6.87 3.25 -25.20
N VAL A 182 -6.29 4.33 -25.75
CA VAL A 182 -7.06 5.47 -26.27
C VAL A 182 -7.98 5.05 -27.42
N ASP A 183 -7.49 4.22 -28.33
CA ASP A 183 -8.31 3.71 -29.44
C ASP A 183 -9.45 2.82 -28.94
N ASP A 184 -9.20 1.91 -27.99
CA ASP A 184 -10.24 1.09 -27.34
C ASP A 184 -11.32 1.97 -26.67
N ILE A 185 -10.92 3.03 -25.97
CA ILE A 185 -11.84 3.97 -25.31
C ILE A 185 -12.69 4.73 -26.34
N ARG A 186 -12.09 5.18 -27.45
CA ARG A 186 -12.81 5.87 -28.53
C ARG A 186 -13.80 4.97 -29.26
N ARG A 187 -13.54 3.65 -29.30
CA ARG A 187 -14.50 2.64 -29.77
C ARG A 187 -15.61 2.33 -28.77
N GLY A 188 -15.57 2.92 -27.57
CA GLY A 188 -16.57 2.73 -26.52
C GLY A 188 -16.42 1.41 -25.76
N GLU A 189 -15.26 0.75 -25.83
CA GLU A 189 -15.03 -0.54 -25.16
C GLU A 189 -14.84 -0.38 -23.64
N LEU A 190 -14.35 0.78 -23.22
CA LEU A 190 -14.21 1.21 -21.83
C LEU A 190 -14.15 2.74 -21.77
N GLN A 191 -14.26 3.30 -20.57
CA GLN A 191 -14.18 4.75 -20.32
C GLN A 191 -12.81 5.18 -19.80
N LYS A 192 -12.17 4.33 -18.99
CA LYS A 192 -10.88 4.62 -18.33
C LYS A 192 -10.10 3.33 -18.11
N VAL A 193 -8.77 3.39 -18.23
CA VAL A 193 -7.86 2.36 -17.72
C VAL A 193 -6.59 3.00 -17.19
N ILE A 194 -6.04 2.48 -16.09
CA ILE A 194 -4.72 2.84 -15.62
C ILE A 194 -3.73 1.87 -16.22
N LEU A 195 -2.76 2.39 -16.97
CA LEU A 195 -1.62 1.62 -17.46
C LEU A 195 -0.36 2.08 -16.74
N SER A 196 0.58 1.16 -16.55
CA SER A 196 1.81 1.38 -15.79
C SER A 196 3.03 0.78 -16.48
N ARG A 197 4.21 1.25 -16.06
CA ARG A 197 5.50 0.73 -16.50
C ARG A 197 6.43 0.49 -15.30
N PRO A 198 7.12 -0.66 -15.23
CA PRO A 198 8.19 -0.87 -14.27
C PRO A 198 9.48 -0.14 -14.71
N VAL A 199 10.33 0.22 -13.75
CA VAL A 199 11.68 0.77 -13.95
C VAL A 199 12.64 -0.01 -13.04
N PRO A 200 13.45 -0.94 -13.58
CA PRO A 200 14.40 -1.73 -12.81
C PRO A 200 15.46 -0.85 -12.14
N ILE A 201 15.93 -1.28 -10.99
CA ILE A 201 17.04 -0.66 -10.27
C ILE A 201 18.26 -1.56 -10.43
N ALA A 202 19.38 -0.96 -10.82
CA ALA A 202 20.64 -1.69 -10.95
C ALA A 202 21.28 -1.87 -9.58
N GLY A 203 21.51 -3.14 -9.20
CA GLY A 203 22.22 -3.49 -7.97
C GLY A 203 21.33 -3.53 -6.72
N PRO A 204 21.91 -3.92 -5.58
CA PRO A 204 21.19 -4.08 -4.32
C PRO A 204 20.82 -2.73 -3.69
N VAL A 205 19.67 -2.70 -3.01
CA VAL A 205 19.12 -1.50 -2.36
C VAL A 205 19.09 -1.66 -0.83
N ASP A 206 19.30 -0.58 -0.10
CA ASP A 206 19.00 -0.53 1.33
C ASP A 206 17.59 0.02 1.51
N LEU A 207 16.62 -0.89 1.56
CA LEU A 207 15.20 -0.59 1.72
C LEU A 207 14.90 0.25 2.97
N PRO A 208 15.40 -0.09 4.18
CA PRO A 208 15.14 0.72 5.37
C PRO A 208 15.72 2.15 5.27
N ALA A 209 16.92 2.32 4.72
CA ALA A 209 17.49 3.65 4.53
C ALA A 209 16.70 4.46 3.49
N THR A 210 16.32 3.80 2.38
CA THR A 210 15.47 4.40 1.33
C THR A 210 14.13 4.84 1.91
N TYR A 211 13.53 4.05 2.79
CA TYR A 211 12.29 4.40 3.50
C TYR A 211 12.44 5.65 4.36
N VAL A 212 13.48 5.74 5.21
CA VAL A 212 13.72 6.92 6.05
C VAL A 212 13.99 8.16 5.21
N HIS A 213 14.88 8.07 4.21
CA HIS A 213 15.20 9.19 3.35
C HIS A 213 13.99 9.64 2.55
N GLY A 214 13.27 8.71 1.91
CA GLY A 214 12.08 9.01 1.11
C GLY A 214 10.94 9.56 1.94
N ARG A 215 10.69 9.03 3.15
CA ARG A 215 9.61 9.51 4.02
C ARG A 215 9.84 10.95 4.47
N ARG A 216 11.09 11.37 4.71
CA ARG A 216 11.43 12.77 5.04
C ARG A 216 11.15 13.76 3.91
N HIS A 217 11.05 13.29 2.66
CA HIS A 217 10.80 14.11 1.47
C HIS A 217 9.40 13.93 0.88
N ASN A 218 8.54 13.14 1.54
CA ASN A 218 7.17 12.89 1.11
C ASN A 218 6.17 13.17 2.23
N THR A 219 4.94 13.51 1.85
CA THR A 219 3.80 13.70 2.76
C THR A 219 2.67 12.74 2.39
N PRO A 220 2.86 11.42 2.55
CA PRO A 220 1.89 10.43 2.11
C PRO A 220 0.65 10.40 3.02
N ALA A 221 -0.42 9.76 2.54
CA ALA A 221 -1.56 9.41 3.41
C ALA A 221 -1.15 8.31 4.41
N ARG A 222 -0.37 7.33 3.96
CA ARG A 222 0.22 6.25 4.75
C ARG A 222 1.60 5.92 4.19
N SER A 223 2.52 5.45 5.03
CA SER A 223 3.78 4.88 4.53
C SER A 223 4.02 3.51 5.12
N PHE A 224 4.84 2.72 4.44
CA PHE A 224 5.14 1.36 4.88
C PHE A 224 6.56 0.95 4.49
N LEU A 225 7.11 0.03 5.27
CA LEU A 225 8.33 -0.74 4.98
C LEU A 225 8.05 -2.18 5.39
N LEU A 226 8.22 -3.15 4.50
CA LEU A 226 7.92 -4.55 4.80
C LEU A 226 8.96 -5.52 4.24
N ASP A 227 9.08 -6.64 4.91
CA ASP A 227 9.71 -7.89 4.46
C ASP A 227 8.76 -9.02 4.87
N LEU A 228 7.88 -9.43 3.96
CA LEU A 228 6.79 -10.35 4.27
C LEU A 228 6.37 -11.16 3.03
N GLY A 229 6.39 -12.48 3.15
CA GLY A 229 5.82 -13.36 2.13
C GLY A 229 6.54 -13.31 0.77
N GLY A 230 7.86 -13.10 0.78
CA GLY A 230 8.68 -12.98 -0.42
C GLY A 230 8.73 -11.56 -1.02
N TRP A 231 7.96 -10.62 -0.47
CA TRP A 231 8.04 -9.21 -0.85
C TRP A 231 8.87 -8.42 0.14
N ARG A 232 9.77 -7.61 -0.38
CA ARG A 232 10.40 -6.52 0.35
C ARG A 232 10.00 -5.21 -0.31
N ALA A 233 9.48 -4.25 0.44
CA ALA A 233 9.01 -3.00 -0.16
C ALA A 233 9.05 -1.82 0.80
N ALA A 234 9.24 -0.63 0.25
CA ALA A 234 9.11 0.64 0.97
C ALA A 234 8.25 1.59 0.13
N GLY A 235 7.20 2.17 0.70
CA GLY A 235 6.24 2.97 -0.04
C GLY A 235 5.67 4.17 0.70
N PHE A 236 5.27 5.17 -0.09
CA PHE A 236 4.71 6.43 0.37
C PHE A 236 3.33 6.62 -0.29
N SER A 237 2.35 5.85 0.20
CA SER A 237 1.03 5.77 -0.38
C SER A 237 0.32 7.14 -0.41
N PRO A 238 -0.14 7.62 -1.57
CA PRO A 238 -0.82 8.90 -1.67
C PRO A 238 -2.27 8.85 -1.15
N GLU A 239 -2.89 7.66 -1.11
CA GLU A 239 -4.31 7.46 -0.84
C GLU A 239 -4.64 6.15 -0.13
N THR A 240 -5.77 6.10 0.56
CA THR A 240 -6.31 4.91 1.23
C THR A 240 -7.39 4.25 0.38
N VAL A 241 -7.32 2.92 0.24
CA VAL A 241 -8.38 2.13 -0.38
C VAL A 241 -9.61 2.14 0.52
N VAL A 242 -9.40 1.83 1.80
CA VAL A 242 -10.45 1.82 2.82
C VAL A 242 -9.87 2.14 4.20
N GLU A 243 -10.62 2.90 4.98
CA GLU A 243 -10.41 3.14 6.40
C GLU A 243 -11.71 2.78 7.11
N VAL A 244 -11.65 1.90 8.12
CA VAL A 244 -12.79 1.48 8.94
C VAL A 244 -12.41 1.62 10.40
N ASP A 245 -13.22 2.34 11.18
CA ASP A 245 -13.04 2.40 12.63
C ASP A 245 -13.74 1.23 13.35
N ASP A 246 -13.64 1.17 14.68
CA ASP A 246 -14.24 0.11 15.49
C ASP A 246 -15.75 0.26 15.68
N ASP A 247 -16.32 1.42 15.39
CA ASP A 247 -17.76 1.66 15.32
C ASP A 247 -18.36 1.31 13.95
N GLY A 248 -17.52 0.95 12.97
CA GLY A 248 -17.92 0.54 11.62
C GLY A 248 -18.16 1.71 10.66
N ALA A 249 -17.71 2.92 11.00
CA ALA A 249 -17.67 4.01 10.03
C ALA A 249 -16.58 3.71 8.99
N VAL A 250 -16.96 3.81 7.72
CA VAL A 250 -16.12 3.50 6.56
C VAL A 250 -15.80 4.78 5.81
N SER A 251 -14.59 4.87 5.30
CA SER A 251 -14.24 5.89 4.32
C SER A 251 -13.25 5.40 3.29
N THR A 252 -13.30 6.02 2.12
CA THR A 252 -12.32 5.86 1.04
C THR A 252 -11.91 7.24 0.53
N GLN A 253 -10.66 7.37 0.07
CA GLN A 253 -10.09 8.65 -0.31
C GLN A 253 -9.54 8.63 -1.74
N PRO A 254 -10.39 8.65 -2.78
CA PRO A 254 -9.91 8.67 -4.16
C PRO A 254 -9.14 9.97 -4.43
N LEU A 255 -7.93 9.83 -4.98
CA LEU A 255 -7.10 10.91 -5.53
C LEU A 255 -6.95 10.73 -7.04
N ALA A 256 -7.45 11.70 -7.80
CA ALA A 256 -7.29 11.74 -9.24
C ALA A 256 -6.87 13.14 -9.70
N GLY A 257 -6.21 13.15 -10.86
CA GLY A 257 -5.56 14.31 -11.42
C GLY A 257 -4.32 14.78 -10.68
N THR A 258 -3.34 15.24 -11.44
CA THR A 258 -1.98 15.45 -10.92
C THR A 258 -1.36 16.70 -11.54
N ARG A 259 -0.72 17.51 -10.69
CA ARG A 259 0.27 18.50 -11.12
C ARG A 259 1.48 18.45 -10.19
N ALA A 260 2.63 18.92 -10.69
CA ALA A 260 3.83 19.08 -9.88
C ALA A 260 3.60 20.03 -8.69
N PHE A 261 4.36 19.82 -7.62
CA PHE A 261 4.33 20.60 -6.39
C PHE A 261 5.73 20.69 -5.77
N GLY A 262 5.97 21.72 -4.95
CA GLY A 262 7.27 21.98 -4.33
C GLY A 262 8.23 22.74 -5.24
N LEU A 263 7.70 23.44 -6.25
CA LEU A 263 8.47 24.27 -7.19
C LEU A 263 8.56 25.74 -6.76
N GLY A 264 7.95 26.08 -5.61
CA GLY A 264 7.89 27.42 -5.05
C GLY A 264 6.49 28.00 -5.12
N ALA A 265 6.16 28.88 -4.18
CA ALA A 265 4.78 29.31 -3.90
C ALA A 265 4.01 29.83 -5.13
N GLU A 266 4.67 30.61 -6.00
CA GLU A 266 4.03 31.16 -7.20
C GLU A 266 3.72 30.09 -8.24
N GLN A 267 4.70 29.24 -8.56
CA GLN A 267 4.52 28.15 -9.53
C GLN A 267 3.53 27.11 -9.02
N ASP A 268 3.59 26.77 -7.74
CA ASP A 268 2.67 25.82 -7.10
C ASP A 268 1.22 26.35 -7.09
N ALA A 269 1.02 27.65 -6.88
CA ALA A 269 -0.28 28.30 -6.96
C ALA A 269 -0.83 28.30 -8.40
N ARG A 270 0.01 28.60 -9.40
CA ARG A 270 -0.39 28.53 -10.82
C ARG A 270 -0.81 27.12 -11.22
N LEU A 271 -0.01 26.12 -10.86
CA LEU A 271 -0.32 24.71 -11.15
C LEU A 271 -1.57 24.22 -10.40
N ARG A 272 -1.82 24.75 -9.21
CA ARG A 272 -3.05 24.50 -8.44
C ARG A 272 -4.28 25.04 -9.18
N GLU A 273 -4.21 26.28 -9.66
CA GLU A 273 -5.30 26.89 -10.45
C GLU A 273 -5.54 26.14 -11.75
N GLU A 274 -4.46 25.74 -12.43
CA GLU A 274 -4.53 24.89 -13.63
C GLU A 274 -5.23 23.56 -13.33
N LEU A 275 -4.83 22.87 -12.26
CA LEU A 275 -5.44 21.59 -11.84
C LEU A 275 -6.94 21.73 -11.52
N LEU A 276 -7.33 22.83 -10.88
CA LEU A 276 -8.73 23.12 -10.53
C LEU A 276 -9.57 23.59 -11.73
N GLY A 277 -8.94 24.04 -12.82
CA GLY A 277 -9.60 24.50 -14.04
C GLY A 277 -9.56 23.49 -15.20
N ASP A 278 -8.77 22.42 -15.08
CA ASP A 278 -8.62 21.42 -16.14
C ASP A 278 -9.82 20.46 -16.18
N ALA A 279 -10.60 20.56 -17.26
CA ALA A 279 -11.80 19.76 -17.45
C ALA A 279 -11.52 18.24 -17.50
N LYS A 280 -10.36 17.82 -18.00
CA LYS A 280 -9.96 16.39 -18.02
C LYS A 280 -9.79 15.89 -16.59
N GLU A 281 -9.01 16.62 -15.79
CA GLU A 281 -8.67 16.23 -14.41
C GLU A 281 -9.92 16.22 -13.52
N ILE A 282 -10.79 17.23 -13.66
CA ILE A 282 -12.08 17.31 -12.95
C ILE A 282 -12.98 16.12 -13.32
N PHE A 283 -13.10 15.79 -14.61
CA PHE A 283 -13.90 14.67 -15.08
C PHE A 283 -13.38 13.33 -14.53
N GLU A 284 -12.07 13.11 -14.61
CA GLU A 284 -11.43 11.91 -14.08
C GLU A 284 -11.67 11.74 -12.58
N HIS A 285 -11.56 12.85 -11.83
CA HIS A 285 -11.80 12.87 -10.40
C HIS A 285 -13.27 12.58 -10.05
N ALA A 286 -14.20 13.28 -10.71
CA ALA A 286 -15.63 13.12 -10.47
C ALA A 286 -16.12 11.68 -10.71
N ILE A 287 -15.64 11.02 -11.76
CA ILE A 287 -15.93 9.60 -12.02
C ILE A 287 -15.41 8.72 -10.88
N SER A 288 -14.19 8.97 -10.42
CA SER A 288 -13.57 8.18 -9.34
C SER A 288 -14.37 8.30 -8.03
N VAL A 289 -14.86 9.51 -7.73
CA VAL A 289 -15.74 9.76 -6.55
C VAL A 289 -17.08 9.06 -6.69
N LYS A 290 -17.73 9.18 -7.85
CA LYS A 290 -19.03 8.56 -8.12
C LYS A 290 -18.96 7.05 -7.93
N LEU A 291 -17.91 6.41 -8.43
CA LEU A 291 -17.74 4.96 -8.32
C LEU A 291 -17.44 4.54 -6.87
N GLY A 292 -16.60 5.29 -6.14
CA GLY A 292 -16.39 5.04 -4.71
C GLY A 292 -17.70 5.16 -3.90
N TYR A 293 -18.57 6.09 -4.26
CA TYR A 293 -19.92 6.22 -3.70
C TYR A 293 -20.79 5.00 -4.04
N GLU A 294 -20.85 4.60 -5.31
CA GLU A 294 -21.63 3.44 -5.76
C GLU A 294 -21.15 2.12 -5.14
N GLU A 295 -19.84 1.97 -4.93
CA GLU A 295 -19.25 0.80 -4.26
C GLU A 295 -19.59 0.76 -2.77
N LEU A 296 -19.53 1.89 -2.07
CA LEU A 296 -19.94 1.96 -0.67
C LEU A 296 -21.42 1.63 -0.47
N LEU A 297 -22.31 1.99 -1.40
CA LEU A 297 -23.73 1.61 -1.32
C LEU A 297 -23.96 0.09 -1.27
N THR A 298 -23.00 -0.72 -1.73
CA THR A 298 -23.13 -2.19 -1.73
C THR A 298 -22.86 -2.83 -0.36
N VAL A 299 -22.23 -2.10 0.55
CA VAL A 299 -21.71 -2.61 1.83
C VAL A 299 -22.10 -1.75 3.04
N CYS A 300 -22.45 -0.48 2.82
CA CYS A 300 -22.91 0.44 3.85
C CYS A 300 -24.44 0.51 3.91
N ASP A 301 -24.97 1.05 5.01
CA ASP A 301 -26.32 1.57 5.06
C ASP A 301 -26.47 2.66 3.98
N PRO A 302 -27.36 2.50 2.97
CA PRO A 302 -27.50 3.45 1.88
C PRO A 302 -27.73 4.90 2.34
N ASP A 303 -28.44 5.10 3.46
CA ASP A 303 -28.76 6.43 3.99
C ASP A 303 -27.56 7.12 4.66
N SER A 304 -26.50 6.35 4.96
CA SER A 304 -25.26 6.85 5.56
C SER A 304 -24.21 7.30 4.54
N VAL A 305 -24.35 6.89 3.27
CA VAL A 305 -23.30 7.12 2.27
C VAL A 305 -23.33 8.56 1.77
N VAL A 306 -22.24 9.29 2.01
CA VAL A 306 -22.10 10.71 1.65
C VAL A 306 -20.72 11.02 1.10
N VAL A 307 -20.63 12.02 0.22
CA VAL A 307 -19.34 12.62 -0.17
C VAL A 307 -19.06 13.75 0.83
N GLY A 308 -18.10 13.53 1.73
CA GLY A 308 -17.73 14.49 2.78
C GLY A 308 -16.89 15.64 2.24
N ASP A 309 -15.67 15.34 1.81
CA ASP A 309 -14.81 16.28 1.08
C ASP A 309 -15.00 16.05 -0.42
N PHE A 310 -15.24 17.11 -1.20
CA PHE A 310 -15.30 17.01 -2.66
C PHE A 310 -14.24 17.88 -3.34
N MET A 311 -13.35 17.22 -4.09
CA MET A 311 -12.43 17.84 -5.06
C MET A 311 -11.53 18.92 -4.46
N THR A 312 -11.01 18.65 -3.27
CA THR A 312 -10.04 19.52 -2.58
C THR A 312 -8.62 19.18 -3.02
N VAL A 313 -7.75 20.18 -3.18
CA VAL A 313 -6.35 19.90 -3.57
C VAL A 313 -5.55 19.40 -2.37
N LYS A 314 -4.95 18.22 -2.49
CA LYS A 314 -4.13 17.57 -1.46
C LYS A 314 -2.66 17.49 -1.93
N PRO A 315 -1.71 18.15 -1.24
CA PRO A 315 -0.28 18.00 -1.54
C PRO A 315 0.26 16.63 -1.07
N ARG A 316 1.12 16.03 -1.88
CA ARG A 316 1.75 14.71 -1.69
C ARG A 316 3.20 14.75 -2.20
N GLY A 317 4.14 15.17 -1.34
CA GLY A 317 5.55 15.24 -1.73
C GLY A 317 5.79 16.17 -2.94
N SER A 318 6.26 15.63 -4.06
CA SER A 318 6.56 16.37 -5.29
C SER A 318 5.35 16.67 -6.20
N VAL A 319 4.14 16.27 -5.78
CA VAL A 319 2.91 16.45 -6.57
C VAL A 319 1.73 16.90 -5.70
N GLN A 320 0.68 17.41 -6.34
CA GLN A 320 -0.61 17.72 -5.74
C GLN A 320 -1.75 17.10 -6.57
N HIS A 321 -2.81 16.68 -5.88
CA HIS A 321 -3.94 15.94 -6.48
C HIS A 321 -5.28 16.57 -6.15
N LEU A 322 -6.30 16.35 -6.98
CA LEU A 322 -7.68 16.49 -6.53
C LEU A 322 -8.00 15.29 -5.62
N GLY A 323 -8.56 15.57 -4.45
CA GLY A 323 -8.86 14.57 -3.45
C GLY A 323 -10.26 14.77 -2.88
N SER A 324 -10.98 13.67 -2.76
CA SER A 324 -12.30 13.62 -2.11
C SER A 324 -12.30 12.56 -1.02
N ARG A 325 -13.28 12.62 -0.12
CA ARG A 325 -13.52 11.57 0.87
C ARG A 325 -14.98 11.14 0.79
N VAL A 326 -15.20 9.86 0.52
CA VAL A 326 -16.54 9.26 0.56
C VAL A 326 -16.65 8.48 1.86
N LEU A 327 -17.77 8.67 2.55
CA LEU A 327 -18.04 8.15 3.89
C LEU A 327 -19.27 7.25 3.84
N GLY A 328 -19.37 6.32 4.78
CA GLY A 328 -20.56 5.51 5.02
C GLY A 328 -20.47 4.79 6.36
N GLN A 329 -21.54 4.11 6.75
CA GLN A 329 -21.62 3.25 7.92
C GLN A 329 -21.84 1.81 7.44
N LEU A 330 -21.02 0.85 7.90
CA LEU A 330 -21.22 -0.56 7.55
C LEU A 330 -22.66 -1.00 7.83
N ALA A 331 -23.27 -1.68 6.85
CA ALA A 331 -24.58 -2.28 7.04
C ALA A 331 -24.52 -3.43 8.08
N PRO A 332 -25.63 -3.77 8.77
CA PRO A 332 -25.66 -4.87 9.71
C PRO A 332 -25.12 -6.19 9.13
N GLY A 333 -24.21 -6.84 9.84
CA GLY A 333 -23.58 -8.09 9.42
C GLY A 333 -22.46 -7.94 8.38
N ARG A 334 -22.10 -6.71 7.99
CA ARG A 334 -20.90 -6.42 7.18
C ARG A 334 -19.71 -6.12 8.08
N THR A 335 -18.53 -6.39 7.54
CA THR A 335 -17.24 -6.20 8.22
C THR A 335 -16.32 -5.30 7.41
N ALA A 336 -15.22 -4.84 8.00
CA ALA A 336 -14.19 -4.11 7.26
C ALA A 336 -13.64 -4.89 6.05
N TRP A 337 -13.63 -6.23 6.11
CA TRP A 337 -13.22 -7.09 5.00
C TRP A 337 -14.22 -7.07 3.84
N ASP A 338 -15.53 -6.92 4.12
CA ASP A 338 -16.53 -6.71 3.07
C ASP A 338 -16.35 -5.33 2.42
N ALA A 339 -16.01 -4.29 3.21
CA ALA A 339 -15.74 -2.95 2.66
C ALA A 339 -14.49 -2.93 1.79
N LEU A 340 -13.41 -3.57 2.24
CA LEU A 340 -12.21 -3.76 1.43
C LEU A 340 -12.53 -4.50 0.12
N ALA A 341 -13.36 -5.54 0.16
CA ALA A 341 -13.76 -6.28 -1.03
C ALA A 341 -14.58 -5.44 -2.03
N ALA A 342 -15.43 -4.53 -1.55
CA ALA A 342 -16.22 -3.65 -2.40
C ALA A 342 -15.36 -2.59 -3.10
N LEU A 343 -14.41 -2.00 -2.37
CA LEU A 343 -13.58 -0.88 -2.83
C LEU A 343 -12.32 -1.33 -3.58
N PHE A 344 -11.85 -2.56 -3.36
CA PHE A 344 -10.65 -3.07 -4.01
C PHE A 344 -10.96 -3.70 -5.39
N PRO A 345 -10.09 -3.51 -6.40
CA PRO A 345 -8.97 -2.58 -6.45
C PRO A 345 -9.48 -1.15 -6.61
N ALA A 346 -8.68 -0.20 -6.12
CA ALA A 346 -9.04 1.21 -6.24
C ALA A 346 -9.26 1.60 -7.72
N ILE A 347 -10.31 2.37 -7.99
CA ILE A 347 -10.63 2.87 -9.34
C ILE A 347 -9.47 3.73 -9.90
N THR A 348 -8.79 4.47 -9.02
CA THR A 348 -7.60 5.28 -9.30
C THR A 348 -6.39 4.46 -9.74
N ALA A 349 -6.47 3.13 -9.63
CA ALA A 349 -5.43 2.20 -10.04
C ALA A 349 -5.91 1.13 -11.04
N SER A 350 -7.20 1.03 -11.33
CA SER A 350 -7.76 0.03 -12.24
C SER A 350 -8.34 0.66 -13.51
N GLY A 351 -9.63 1.00 -13.51
CA GLY A 351 -10.32 1.62 -14.64
C GLY A 351 -11.83 1.41 -14.60
N VAL A 352 -12.51 1.83 -15.66
CA VAL A 352 -13.96 1.91 -15.75
C VAL A 352 -14.43 1.48 -17.13
N PRO A 353 -15.36 0.51 -17.25
CA PRO A 353 -15.74 -0.46 -16.22
C PRO A 353 -14.56 -1.34 -15.78
N LYS A 354 -14.57 -1.81 -14.52
CA LYS A 354 -13.48 -2.61 -13.92
C LYS A 354 -13.06 -3.81 -14.78
N GLU A 355 -14.03 -4.63 -15.21
CA GLU A 355 -13.75 -5.83 -16.01
C GLU A 355 -13.01 -5.51 -17.32
N ALA A 356 -13.53 -4.55 -18.09
CA ALA A 356 -12.92 -4.15 -19.35
C ALA A 356 -11.51 -3.57 -19.13
N ALA A 357 -11.29 -2.84 -18.03
CA ALA A 357 -9.98 -2.32 -17.67
C ALA A 357 -8.98 -3.42 -17.31
N TYR A 358 -9.38 -4.46 -16.58
CA TYR A 358 -8.52 -5.59 -16.23
C TYR A 358 -8.01 -6.34 -17.45
N GLU A 359 -8.86 -6.56 -18.45
CA GLU A 359 -8.44 -7.13 -19.73
C GLU A 359 -7.35 -6.30 -20.40
N ARG A 360 -7.46 -4.97 -20.39
CA ARG A 360 -6.47 -4.08 -20.99
C ARG A 360 -5.19 -4.04 -20.17
N ILE A 361 -5.27 -4.06 -18.84
CA ILE A 361 -4.09 -4.12 -17.96
C ILE A 361 -3.27 -5.37 -18.28
N VAL A 362 -3.90 -6.55 -18.30
CA VAL A 362 -3.18 -7.80 -18.57
C VAL A 362 -2.66 -7.87 -20.01
N ARG A 363 -3.41 -7.33 -20.98
CA ARG A 363 -3.00 -7.36 -22.39
C ARG A 363 -1.91 -6.34 -22.73
N LEU A 364 -1.91 -5.17 -22.09
CA LEU A 364 -1.11 -4.01 -22.51
C LEU A 364 0.07 -3.71 -21.58
N GLU A 365 0.10 -4.25 -20.35
CA GLU A 365 1.25 -4.12 -19.46
C GLU A 365 2.26 -5.25 -19.67
N PRO A 366 3.57 -4.99 -19.48
CA PRO A 366 4.62 -5.98 -19.76
C PRO A 366 4.70 -7.10 -18.70
N SER A 367 4.06 -6.92 -17.54
CA SER A 367 4.11 -7.87 -16.44
C SER A 367 2.94 -7.69 -15.47
N ALA A 368 2.63 -8.77 -14.73
CA ALA A 368 1.72 -8.74 -13.59
C ALA A 368 2.13 -7.66 -12.58
N ARG A 369 1.16 -7.18 -11.80
CA ARG A 369 1.35 -6.03 -10.90
C ARG A 369 1.86 -6.45 -9.53
N GLY A 370 1.39 -7.59 -9.01
CA GLY A 370 1.75 -8.04 -7.67
C GLY A 370 1.38 -6.97 -6.65
N LEU A 371 2.36 -6.55 -5.84
CA LEU A 371 2.14 -5.54 -4.82
C LEU A 371 1.77 -4.15 -5.38
N TYR A 372 2.22 -3.78 -6.60
CA TYR A 372 1.86 -2.48 -7.21
C TYR A 372 0.35 -2.38 -7.44
N SER A 373 -0.27 -1.28 -7.03
CA SER A 373 -1.74 -1.09 -7.05
C SER A 373 -2.53 -2.11 -6.22
N GLY A 374 -1.85 -2.94 -5.44
CA GLY A 374 -2.42 -3.71 -4.35
C GLY A 374 -2.62 -2.85 -3.11
N ALA A 375 -2.67 -3.45 -1.93
CA ALA A 375 -2.74 -2.72 -0.67
C ALA A 375 -1.79 -3.27 0.39
N VAL A 376 -1.29 -2.39 1.25
CA VAL A 376 -0.69 -2.76 2.56
C VAL A 376 -1.70 -2.36 3.63
N LEU A 377 -2.01 -3.27 4.53
CA LEU A 377 -3.11 -3.12 5.45
C LEU A 377 -2.76 -3.42 6.90
N THR A 378 -3.55 -2.84 7.78
CA THR A 378 -3.69 -3.21 9.19
C THR A 378 -5.15 -3.57 9.45
N ALA A 379 -5.40 -4.56 10.30
CA ALA A 379 -6.74 -4.94 10.75
C ALA A 379 -6.69 -5.31 12.23
N SER A 380 -7.77 -5.10 12.98
CA SER A 380 -7.82 -5.42 14.40
C SER A 380 -9.04 -6.26 14.76
N SER A 381 -8.89 -7.03 15.84
CA SER A 381 -9.98 -7.83 16.43
C SER A 381 -11.21 -7.00 16.82
N ASN A 382 -11.07 -5.69 17.05
CA ASN A 382 -12.18 -4.77 17.33
C ASN A 382 -12.99 -4.37 16.07
N GLY A 383 -12.57 -4.80 14.88
CA GLY A 383 -13.26 -4.51 13.61
C GLY A 383 -12.62 -3.40 12.77
N SER A 384 -11.71 -2.61 13.34
CA SER A 384 -11.04 -1.54 12.59
C SER A 384 -10.06 -2.08 11.54
N MET A 385 -9.90 -1.32 10.45
CA MET A 385 -9.00 -1.62 9.34
C MET A 385 -8.46 -0.34 8.70
N ASP A 386 -7.24 -0.39 8.22
CA ASP A 386 -6.65 0.66 7.39
C ASP A 386 -5.90 0.00 6.24
N ALA A 387 -6.25 0.32 4.99
CA ALA A 387 -5.61 -0.23 3.80
C ALA A 387 -5.10 0.88 2.89
N ALA A 388 -3.77 0.99 2.80
CA ALA A 388 -3.08 1.94 1.94
C ALA A 388 -2.92 1.38 0.53
N LEU A 389 -3.28 2.15 -0.50
CA LEU A 389 -3.04 1.75 -1.88
C LEU A 389 -1.53 1.76 -2.16
N VAL A 390 -0.98 0.69 -2.70
CA VAL A 390 0.46 0.62 -2.97
C VAL A 390 0.80 1.33 -4.26
N LEU A 391 1.17 2.60 -4.13
CA LEU A 391 1.79 3.43 -5.14
C LEU A 391 3.01 4.13 -4.52
N ARG A 392 3.86 4.70 -5.37
CA ARG A 392 5.08 5.42 -4.96
C ARG A 392 5.93 4.57 -4.01
N ALA A 393 6.26 3.39 -4.49
CA ALA A 393 7.03 2.41 -3.74
C ALA A 393 8.22 1.88 -4.53
N LEU A 394 9.22 1.47 -3.78
CA LEU A 394 10.28 0.58 -4.21
C LEU A 394 9.87 -0.85 -3.87
N TYR A 395 10.03 -1.74 -4.83
CA TYR A 395 9.75 -3.17 -4.71
C TYR A 395 11.04 -3.94 -4.84
N GLU A 396 11.17 -5.02 -4.07
CA GLU A 396 12.20 -6.02 -4.23
C GLU A 396 11.59 -7.41 -4.04
N GLN A 397 11.84 -8.29 -4.99
CA GLN A 397 11.40 -9.69 -4.98
C GLN A 397 12.46 -10.53 -5.69
N ASP A 398 12.79 -11.69 -5.13
CA ASP A 398 13.77 -12.63 -5.71
C ASP A 398 15.10 -11.96 -6.11
N GLY A 399 15.58 -11.02 -5.28
CA GLY A 399 16.82 -10.27 -5.52
C GLY A 399 16.76 -9.20 -6.62
N HIS A 400 15.58 -8.94 -7.20
CA HIS A 400 15.37 -7.91 -8.21
C HIS A 400 14.63 -6.73 -7.60
N ALA A 401 15.19 -5.53 -7.74
CA ALA A 401 14.56 -4.30 -7.27
C ALA A 401 14.04 -3.45 -8.44
N TRP A 402 12.87 -2.82 -8.27
CA TRP A 402 12.29 -1.92 -9.27
C TRP A 402 11.38 -0.86 -8.65
N LEU A 403 11.07 0.16 -9.45
CA LEU A 403 10.00 1.12 -9.22
C LEU A 403 8.87 0.87 -10.23
N ARG A 404 7.65 1.34 -9.97
CA ARG A 404 6.54 1.27 -10.94
C ARG A 404 5.61 2.47 -10.78
N ALA A 405 5.21 3.05 -11.90
CA ALA A 405 4.23 4.13 -11.96
C ALA A 405 3.37 4.03 -13.22
N GLY A 406 2.19 4.64 -13.16
CA GLY A 406 1.21 4.63 -14.22
C GLY A 406 0.36 5.89 -14.24
N ALA A 407 -0.47 6.03 -15.27
CA ALA A 407 -1.37 7.15 -15.47
C ALA A 407 -2.76 6.68 -15.89
N GLY A 408 -3.78 7.51 -15.60
CA GLY A 408 -5.15 7.28 -16.00
C GLY A 408 -5.34 7.64 -17.47
N ILE A 409 -5.73 6.68 -18.29
CA ILE A 409 -5.93 6.86 -19.73
C ILE A 409 -7.41 7.06 -20.01
N VAL A 410 -7.73 8.16 -20.70
CA VAL A 410 -9.06 8.55 -21.19
C VAL A 410 -9.00 8.85 -22.69
N GLY A 411 -10.14 9.09 -23.34
CA GLY A 411 -10.22 9.28 -24.80
C GLY A 411 -9.38 10.46 -25.36
N ASP A 412 -9.07 11.43 -24.51
CA ASP A 412 -8.27 12.62 -24.82
C ASP A 412 -6.81 12.53 -24.33
N SER A 413 -6.40 11.39 -23.77
CA SER A 413 -5.02 11.19 -23.32
C SER A 413 -4.03 11.25 -24.48
N VAL A 414 -2.87 11.87 -24.22
CA VAL A 414 -1.76 11.99 -25.19
C VAL A 414 -0.60 11.14 -24.70
N PRO A 415 -0.13 10.12 -25.46
CA PRO A 415 0.91 9.18 -24.99
C PRO A 415 2.15 9.84 -24.37
N ALA A 416 2.66 10.91 -25.00
CA ALA A 416 3.82 11.63 -24.50
C ALA A 416 3.55 12.32 -23.15
N ARG A 417 2.35 12.88 -22.95
CA ARG A 417 1.96 13.50 -21.68
C ARG A 417 1.80 12.45 -20.59
N GLU A 418 1.16 11.33 -20.89
CA GLU A 418 0.96 10.25 -19.92
C GLU A 418 2.30 9.62 -19.50
N LEU A 419 3.27 9.53 -20.41
CA LEU A 419 4.64 9.13 -20.07
C LEU A 419 5.28 10.13 -19.11
N GLU A 420 5.15 11.42 -19.39
CA GLU A 420 5.68 12.47 -18.51
C GLU A 420 5.06 12.40 -17.11
N GLU A 421 3.74 12.17 -17.02
CA GLU A 421 3.08 11.95 -15.73
C GLU A 421 3.68 10.76 -14.98
N THR A 422 4.04 9.65 -15.65
CA THR A 422 4.74 8.56 -14.94
C THR A 422 6.09 8.99 -14.38
N ARG A 423 6.82 9.89 -15.04
CA ARG A 423 8.11 10.42 -14.56
C ARG A 423 7.92 11.33 -13.36
N GLU A 424 6.97 12.26 -13.44
CA GLU A 424 6.52 13.09 -12.32
C GLU A 424 6.17 12.20 -11.12
N LYS A 425 5.47 11.09 -11.37
CA LYS A 425 5.10 10.17 -10.29
C LYS A 425 6.30 9.43 -9.69
N LEU A 426 7.22 8.97 -10.52
CA LEU A 426 8.45 8.30 -10.08
C LEU A 426 9.40 9.24 -9.32
N SER A 427 9.35 10.56 -9.58
CA SER A 427 10.16 11.57 -8.88
C SER A 427 9.97 11.57 -7.35
N SER A 428 8.84 11.05 -6.86
CA SER A 428 8.58 10.91 -5.41
C SER A 428 9.41 9.82 -4.72
N VAL A 429 10.02 8.90 -5.47
CA VAL A 429 10.77 7.76 -4.91
C VAL A 429 12.17 7.65 -5.52
N ALA A 430 12.27 7.81 -6.84
CA ALA A 430 13.51 7.59 -7.58
C ALA A 430 14.73 8.37 -7.05
N PRO A 431 14.61 9.65 -6.61
CA PRO A 431 15.73 10.41 -6.04
C PRO A 431 16.17 9.97 -4.65
N HIS A 432 15.39 9.12 -3.98
CA HIS A 432 15.58 8.76 -2.58
C HIS A 432 16.07 7.32 -2.37
N VAL A 433 16.24 6.57 -3.46
CA VAL A 433 16.78 5.21 -3.43
C VAL A 433 18.20 5.25 -2.90
N ILE A 434 18.50 4.40 -1.92
CA ILE A 434 19.83 4.24 -1.34
C ILE A 434 20.34 2.86 -1.72
N GLY A 435 21.52 2.78 -2.31
CA GLY A 435 22.19 1.51 -2.60
C GLY A 435 22.61 0.81 -1.31
N ALA A 436 22.58 -0.53 -1.31
CA ALA A 436 23.26 -1.28 -0.26
C ALA A 436 24.77 -1.06 -0.44
N GLY A 437 25.46 -0.52 0.58
CA GLY A 437 26.91 -0.47 0.59
C GLY A 437 27.52 -1.88 0.54
N PRO A 438 28.85 -2.03 0.40
CA PRO A 438 29.48 -3.32 0.64
C PRO A 438 29.06 -3.81 2.02
N ALA A 439 28.56 -5.05 2.09
CA ALA A 439 28.12 -5.64 3.35
C ALA A 439 29.26 -5.50 4.38
N ALA A 440 28.98 -4.86 5.52
CA ALA A 440 29.90 -4.91 6.64
C ALA A 440 30.03 -6.40 7.01
N GLU A 441 31.25 -6.93 6.99
CA GLU A 441 31.52 -8.30 7.42
C GLU A 441 30.89 -8.49 8.81
N ALA A 442 30.03 -9.50 8.92
CA ALA A 442 29.51 -9.91 10.21
C ALA A 442 30.72 -10.17 11.14
N PRO A 443 30.72 -9.65 12.38
CA PRO A 443 31.80 -9.94 13.31
C PRO A 443 31.91 -11.46 13.45
N ALA A 444 33.09 -12.00 13.17
CA ALA A 444 33.37 -13.42 13.35
C ALA A 444 32.97 -13.83 14.77
N PRO A 445 32.33 -15.00 14.96
CA PRO A 445 32.02 -15.48 16.29
C PRO A 445 33.31 -15.54 17.10
N ALA A 446 33.29 -14.94 18.29
CA ALA A 446 34.40 -15.01 19.22
C ALA A 446 34.73 -16.50 19.47
N ALA A 447 35.99 -16.87 19.21
CA ALA A 447 36.51 -18.23 19.33
C ALA A 447 36.55 -18.72 20.77
#